data_AF-A0A830HH03-F1
#
_entry.id   AF-A0A830HH03-F1
#
_cell.length_a   1.000
_cell.length_b   1.000
_cell.length_c   1.000
_cell.angle_alpha   90.00
_cell.angle_beta   90.00
_cell.angle_gamma   90.00
#
_symmetry.space_group_name_H-M   'P 1'
#
loop_
_entity.id
_entity.type
_entity.pdbx_description
1 polymer ?
#
loop_
_entity_poly.entity_id
_entity_poly.type
_entity_poly.pdbx_seq_one_letter_code
_entity_poly.pdbx_strand_id
1 'polypeptide(L)'
;MASVGDHARRQAAKLPSLSLDPPPMQATQEQLQQHKIPLQYRDYCAHLLIPLNECRVKNFWWPGTCKHERHEFEVCQYREYLRRVKKMEVQRAQEQG
;
A
#
# COMPACT_ATOMS: atom_id res chain seq x y z
N MET A 1 -8.42 37.67 -0.20
CA MET A 1 -9.27 36.46 -0.29
C MET A 1 -8.56 35.50 -1.23
N ALA A 2 -7.95 34.42 -0.72
CA ALA A 2 -7.27 33.46 -1.58
C ALA A 2 -8.33 32.72 -2.42
N SER A 3 -8.13 32.68 -3.74
CA SER A 3 -9.03 31.99 -4.66
C SER A 3 -9.14 30.51 -4.27
N VAL A 4 -10.33 29.93 -4.39
CA VAL A 4 -10.59 28.49 -4.15
C VAL A 4 -9.59 27.62 -4.94
N GLY A 5 -9.09 28.10 -6.10
CA GLY A 5 -8.05 27.44 -6.89
C GLY A 5 -6.65 27.41 -6.25
N ASP A 6 -6.30 28.40 -5.43
CA ASP A 6 -5.01 28.43 -4.72
C ASP A 6 -5.00 27.46 -3.54
N HIS A 7 -6.15 27.24 -2.88
CA HIS A 7 -6.28 26.23 -1.84
C HIS A 7 -6.17 24.81 -2.40
N ALA A 8 -6.80 24.53 -3.55
CA ALA A 8 -6.69 23.23 -4.21
C ALA A 8 -5.24 22.89 -4.62
N ARG A 9 -4.51 23.87 -5.19
CA ARG A 9 -3.08 23.69 -5.54
C ARG A 9 -2.19 23.48 -4.31
N ARG A 10 -2.46 24.20 -3.21
CA ARG A 10 -1.73 24.03 -1.95
C ARG A 10 -2.00 22.70 -1.25
N GLN A 11 -3.21 22.15 -1.40
CA GLN A 11 -3.57 20.85 -0.82
C GLN A 11 -3.00 19.66 -1.61
N ALA A 12 -2.91 19.76 -2.95
CA ALA A 12 -2.24 18.76 -3.78
C ALA A 12 -0.74 18.60 -3.43
N ALA A 13 -0.09 19.69 -2.99
CA ALA A 13 1.30 19.67 -2.53
C ALA A 13 1.49 19.02 -1.13
N LYS A 14 0.41 18.69 -0.40
CA LYS A 14 0.48 18.16 0.97
C LYS A 14 0.18 16.66 1.09
N LEU A 15 -0.20 15.98 0.00
CA LEU A 15 -0.10 14.52 -0.03
C LEU A 15 1.37 14.13 -0.19
N PRO A 16 1.94 13.35 0.74
CA PRO A 16 3.37 13.08 0.77
C PRO A 16 3.76 12.36 -0.52
N SER A 17 4.63 12.98 -1.31
CA SER A 17 5.59 12.39 -2.26
C SER A 17 5.27 10.98 -2.77
N LEU A 18 4.05 10.73 -3.25
CA LEU A 18 3.68 9.42 -3.75
C LEU A 18 4.27 9.31 -5.16
N SER A 19 5.46 8.74 -5.22
CA SER A 19 6.21 8.48 -6.44
C SER A 19 5.40 7.58 -7.37
N LEU A 20 5.51 7.87 -8.68
CA LEU A 20 5.07 7.04 -9.81
C LEU A 20 5.51 5.58 -9.67
N ASP A 21 6.75 5.47 -9.24
CA ASP A 21 7.52 4.25 -9.37
C ASP A 21 7.15 3.25 -8.28
N PRO A 22 7.14 1.95 -8.63
CA PRO A 22 6.92 0.90 -7.65
C PRO A 22 8.03 0.94 -6.59
N PRO A 23 7.70 0.74 -5.30
CA PRO A 23 8.71 0.56 -4.27
C PRO A 23 9.51 -0.73 -4.52
N PRO A 24 10.71 -0.88 -3.94
CA PRO A 24 11.46 -2.12 -4.03
C PRO A 24 10.67 -3.28 -3.40
N MET A 25 10.67 -4.45 -4.06
CA MET A 25 10.15 -5.69 -3.47
C MET A 25 11.06 -6.13 -2.32
N GLN A 26 10.51 -6.16 -1.11
CA GLN A 26 11.28 -6.55 0.09
C GLN A 26 11.25 -8.06 0.35
N ALA A 27 10.17 -8.75 -0.03
CA ALA A 27 10.07 -10.20 0.12
C ALA A 27 10.65 -10.94 -1.09
N THR A 28 11.45 -11.98 -0.84
CA THR A 28 11.95 -12.85 -1.91
C THR A 28 10.88 -13.85 -2.34
N GLN A 29 11.01 -14.36 -3.57
CA GLN A 29 10.09 -15.37 -4.11
C GLN A 29 10.06 -16.64 -3.25
N GLU A 30 11.23 -17.07 -2.74
CA GLU A 30 11.37 -18.23 -1.89
C GLU A 30 10.64 -18.04 -0.55
N GLN A 31 10.76 -16.87 0.07
CA GLN A 31 10.03 -16.54 1.30
C GLN A 31 8.52 -16.61 1.09
N LEU A 32 7.99 -16.03 0.01
CA LEU A 32 6.55 -16.05 -0.29
C LEU A 32 6.02 -17.47 -0.54
N GLN A 33 6.84 -18.35 -1.12
CA GLN A 33 6.52 -19.76 -1.31
C GLN A 33 6.54 -20.54 0.02
N GLN A 34 7.58 -20.34 0.84
CA GLN A 34 7.72 -20.97 2.15
C GLN A 34 6.54 -20.65 3.07
N HIS A 35 6.12 -19.39 3.11
CA HIS A 35 4.97 -18.93 3.89
C HIS A 35 3.61 -19.16 3.20
N LYS A 36 3.59 -19.88 2.06
CA LYS A 36 2.37 -20.24 1.30
C LYS A 36 1.46 -19.05 1.03
N ILE A 37 2.03 -17.89 0.70
CA ILE A 37 1.25 -16.67 0.42
C ILE A 37 0.50 -16.86 -0.91
N PRO A 38 -0.83 -16.67 -0.95
CA PRO A 38 -1.62 -16.73 -2.19
C PRO A 38 -1.17 -15.67 -3.20
N LEU A 39 -1.29 -15.97 -4.49
CA LEU A 39 -0.82 -15.10 -5.58
C LEU A 39 -1.38 -13.67 -5.51
N GLN A 40 -2.62 -13.53 -5.04
CA GLN A 40 -3.32 -12.25 -4.93
C GLN A 40 -2.66 -11.29 -3.92
N TYR A 41 -1.93 -11.83 -2.95
CA TYR A 41 -1.26 -11.07 -1.89
C TYR A 41 0.25 -10.98 -2.09
N ARG A 42 0.77 -11.40 -3.25
CA ARG A 42 2.20 -11.29 -3.58
C ARG A 42 2.51 -9.94 -4.23
N ASP A 43 2.23 -8.88 -3.50
CA ASP A 43 2.50 -7.50 -3.88
C ASP A 43 3.71 -6.93 -3.12
N TYR A 44 4.00 -5.65 -3.34
CA TYR A 44 5.09 -4.95 -2.64
C TYR A 44 4.92 -4.93 -1.11
N CYS A 45 3.71 -5.13 -0.60
CA CYS A 45 3.38 -5.16 0.82
C CYS A 45 3.44 -6.57 1.43
N ALA A 46 3.73 -7.61 0.65
CA ALA A 46 3.70 -9.01 1.11
C ALA A 46 4.66 -9.33 2.26
N HIS A 47 5.75 -8.57 2.40
CA HIS A 47 6.71 -8.70 3.51
C HIS A 47 6.08 -8.43 4.89
N LEU A 48 5.04 -7.58 4.96
CA LEU A 48 4.29 -7.31 6.20
C LEU A 48 3.21 -8.36 6.49
N LEU A 49 2.79 -9.11 5.47
CA LEU A 49 1.79 -10.15 5.63
C LEU A 49 2.36 -11.41 6.32
N ILE A 50 3.65 -11.67 6.15
CA ILE A 50 4.36 -12.78 6.80
C ILE A 50 4.25 -12.69 8.34
N PRO A 51 4.72 -11.60 9.00
CA PRO A 51 4.63 -11.48 10.46
C PRO A 51 3.18 -11.42 10.96
N LEU A 52 2.26 -10.82 10.18
CA LEU A 52 0.84 -10.81 10.52
C LEU A 52 0.24 -12.23 10.57
N ASN A 53 0.57 -13.07 9.59
CA ASN A 53 0.07 -14.45 9.55
C ASN A 53 0.70 -15.31 10.65
N GLU A 54 1.97 -15.11 10.97
CA GLU A 54 2.62 -15.76 12.11
C GLU A 54 1.95 -15.38 13.43
N CYS A 55 1.67 -14.08 13.65
CA CYS A 55 0.96 -13.61 14.83
C CYS A 55 -0.45 -14.22 14.92
N ARG A 56 -1.18 -14.30 13.80
CA ARG A 56 -2.52 -14.89 13.73
C ARG A 56 -2.51 -16.37 14.09
N VAL A 57 -1.57 -17.14 13.55
CA VAL A 57 -1.45 -18.58 13.87
C VAL A 57 -1.08 -18.76 15.34
N LYS A 58 -0.13 -17.99 15.86
CA LYS A 58 0.32 -18.08 17.26
C LYS A 58 -0.80 -17.76 18.27
N ASN A 59 -1.66 -16.79 17.95
CA ASN A 59 -2.73 -16.33 18.84
C ASN A 59 -4.12 -16.91 18.49
N PHE A 60 -4.17 -18.01 17.72
CA PHE A 60 -5.44 -18.64 17.31
C PHE A 60 -6.45 -17.64 16.70
N TRP A 61 -5.96 -16.72 15.87
CA TRP A 61 -6.75 -15.70 15.17
C TRP A 61 -7.52 -14.73 16.08
N TRP A 62 -7.02 -14.48 17.30
CA TRP A 62 -7.65 -13.53 18.21
C TRP A 62 -7.64 -12.09 17.65
N PRO A 63 -8.80 -11.41 17.56
CA PRO A 63 -8.91 -10.10 16.92
C PRO A 63 -8.23 -8.97 17.71
N GLY A 64 -7.93 -9.18 18.99
CA GLY A 64 -7.38 -8.17 19.88
C GLY A 64 -5.85 -8.03 19.85
N THR A 65 -5.12 -9.05 19.40
CA THR A 65 -3.68 -9.17 19.67
C THR A 65 -2.81 -8.60 18.55
N CYS A 66 -3.07 -9.00 17.30
CA CYS A 66 -2.22 -8.66 16.14
C CYS A 66 -2.63 -7.33 15.47
N LYS A 67 -2.98 -6.31 16.26
CA LYS A 67 -3.52 -5.05 15.72
C LYS A 67 -2.45 -4.21 15.03
N HIS A 68 -1.24 -4.23 15.54
CA HIS A 68 -0.15 -3.39 15.04
C HIS A 68 0.29 -3.88 13.66
N GLU A 69 0.60 -5.16 13.54
CA GLU A 69 1.00 -5.82 12.29
C GLU A 69 -0.11 -5.71 11.24
N ARG A 70 -1.37 -5.80 11.66
CA ARG A 70 -2.52 -5.59 10.78
C ARG A 70 -2.56 -4.14 10.27
N HIS A 71 -2.39 -3.18 11.16
CA HIS A 71 -2.42 -1.76 10.79
C HIS A 71 -1.28 -1.40 9.84
N GLU A 72 -0.07 -1.90 10.08
CA GLU A 72 1.07 -1.66 9.19
C GLU A 72 0.83 -2.20 7.78
N PHE A 73 0.29 -3.42 7.67
CA PHE A 73 -0.10 -4.01 6.39
C PHE A 73 -1.18 -3.17 5.68
N GLU A 74 -2.23 -2.75 6.40
CA GLU A 74 -3.31 -1.90 5.86
C GLU A 74 -2.79 -0.53 5.37
N VAL A 75 -1.88 0.10 6.11
CA VAL A 75 -1.25 1.36 5.71
C VAL A 75 -0.43 1.19 4.44
N CYS A 76 0.33 0.10 4.32
CA CYS A 76 1.09 -0.20 3.11
C CYS A 76 0.15 -0.36 1.91
N GLN A 77 -0.92 -1.14 2.05
CA GLN A 77 -1.90 -1.37 1.00
C GLN A 77 -2.63 -0.09 0.59
N TYR A 78 -2.93 0.78 1.54
CA TYR A 78 -3.54 2.06 1.25
C TYR A 78 -2.62 2.96 0.40
N ARG A 79 -1.31 2.97 0.70
CA ARG A 79 -0.32 3.72 -0.09
C ARG A 79 -0.17 3.14 -1.50
N GLU A 80 -0.18 1.82 -1.65
CA GLU A 80 -0.21 1.13 -2.95
C GLU A 80 -1.43 1.53 -3.78
N TYR A 81 -2.61 1.52 -3.15
CA TYR A 81 -3.87 1.92 -3.78
C TYR A 81 -3.79 3.36 -4.30
N LEU A 82 -3.36 4.31 -3.46
CA LEU A 82 -3.23 5.72 -3.85
C LEU A 82 -2.27 5.90 -5.03
N ARG A 83 -1.18 5.12 -5.11
CA ARG A 83 -0.26 5.19 -6.26
C ARG A 83 -0.95 4.74 -7.53
N ARG A 84 -1.70 3.64 -7.46
CA ARG A 84 -2.43 3.11 -8.62
C ARG A 84 -3.49 4.10 -9.12
N VAL A 85 -4.21 4.76 -8.21
CA VAL A 85 -5.15 5.83 -8.56
C VAL A 85 -4.45 6.95 -9.32
N LYS A 86 -3.34 7.46 -8.78
CA LYS A 86 -2.57 8.53 -9.41
C LYS A 86 -1.97 8.11 -10.77
N LYS A 87 -1.54 6.86 -10.91
CA LYS A 87 -1.09 6.30 -12.20
C LYS A 87 -2.21 6.28 -13.24
N MET A 88 -3.42 5.89 -12.85
CA MET A 88 -4.59 5.91 -13.73
C MET A 88 -4.98 7.34 -14.13
N GLU A 89 -4.88 8.31 -13.22
CA GLU A 89 -5.13 9.73 -13.54
C GLU A 89 -4.15 10.26 -14.60
N VAL A 90 -2.86 9.95 -14.45
CA VAL A 90 -1.83 10.34 -15.44
C VAL A 90 -2.10 9.69 -16.81
N GLN A 91 -2.44 8.40 -16.84
CA GLN A 91 -2.77 7.70 -18.09
C GLN A 91 -3.97 8.31 -18.79
N ARG A 92 -5.05 8.59 -18.06
CA ARG A 92 -6.26 9.22 -18.61
C ARG A 92 -5.98 10.63 -19.16
N ALA A 93 -5.12 11.39 -18.51
CA ALA A 93 -4.73 12.72 -18.99
C ALA A 93 -3.89 12.65 -20.28
N GLN A 94 -3.09 11.60 -20.46
CA GLN A 94 -2.32 11.36 -21.69
C GLN A 94 -3.21 10.90 -22.86
N GLU A 95 -4.27 10.14 -22.57
CA GLU A 95 -5.22 9.64 -23.59
C GLU A 95 -6.20 10.73 -24.09
N GLN A 96 -6.40 11.80 -23.32
CA GLN A 96 -7.32 12.90 -23.66
C GLN A 96 -6.65 14.09 -24.37
N GLY A 97 -5.34 14.01 -24.60
CA GLY A 97 -4.57 14.98 -25.39
C GLY A 97 -4.32 14.47 -26.81
#